data_AF-A0A3C0KAY1-F1
#
_entry.id   AF-A0A3C0KAY1-F1
#
_cell.length_a   1.000
_cell.length_b   1.000
_cell.length_c   1.000
_cell.angle_alpha   90.00
_cell.angle_beta   90.00
_cell.angle_gamma   90.00
#
_symmetry.space_group_name_H-M   'P 1'
#
loop_
_entity.id
_entity.type
_entity.pdbx_description
1 polymer ?
#
loop_
_entity_poly.entity_id
_entity_poly.type
_entity_poly.pdbx_seq_one_letter_code
_entity_poly.pdbx_strand_id
1 'polypeptide(L)'
;GSQPSEAMRAWANELQIGNWYTLDHNGRLAGVQLAWRSRRGQLFMFVSNAKRCYLMQVNRVAAYLQAGLLLPNDEETLTVRATRDALAKLDANPERLLA
;
A
#
# COMPACT_ATOMS: atom_id res chain seq x y z
N GLY A 1 19.00 -2.70 6.61
CA GLY A 1 18.28 -1.41 6.64
C GLY A 1 18.82 -0.60 7.80
N SER A 2 18.91 0.71 7.65
CA SER A 2 19.29 1.63 8.74
C SER A 2 18.36 1.45 9.95
N GLN A 3 18.87 1.73 11.15
CA GLN A 3 18.02 1.79 12.33
C GLN A 3 16.94 2.87 12.11
N PRO A 4 15.64 2.55 12.26
CA PRO A 4 14.58 3.53 12.07
C PRO A 4 14.54 4.50 13.26
N SER A 5 14.30 5.78 12.95
CA SER A 5 14.15 6.84 13.95
C SER A 5 12.95 6.59 14.87
N GLU A 6 12.94 7.26 16.02
CA GLU A 6 11.81 7.19 16.94
C GLU A 6 10.51 7.70 16.31
N ALA A 7 10.58 8.77 15.51
CA ALA A 7 9.43 9.27 14.74
C ALA A 7 8.86 8.22 13.79
N MET A 8 9.71 7.46 13.09
CA MET A 8 9.23 6.40 12.18
C MET A 8 8.64 5.21 12.94
N ARG A 9 9.12 4.94 14.16
CA ARG A 9 8.53 3.94 15.06
C ARG A 9 7.18 4.40 15.58
N ALA A 10 7.04 5.67 15.95
CA ALA A 10 5.76 6.26 16.34
C ALA A 10 4.76 6.17 15.18
N TRP A 11 5.15 6.59 13.97
CA TRP A 11 4.30 6.51 12.79
C TRP A 11 3.89 5.08 12.44
N ALA A 12 4.79 4.10 12.53
CA ALA A 12 4.44 2.69 12.35
C ALA A 12 3.32 2.25 13.31
N ASN A 13 3.30 2.77 14.54
CA ASN A 13 2.26 2.48 15.53
C ASN A 13 0.95 3.23 15.30
N GLU A 14 0.91 4.22 14.42
CA GLU A 14 -0.28 4.99 14.04
C GLU A 14 -0.98 4.44 12.79
N LEU A 15 -0.37 3.49 12.09
CA LEU A 15 -0.98 2.83 10.94
C LEU A 15 -2.31 2.18 11.34
N GLN A 16 -3.34 2.39 10.52
CA GLN A 16 -4.71 1.96 10.79
C GLN A 16 -5.01 0.62 10.11
N ILE A 17 -5.59 -0.32 10.86
CA ILE A 17 -6.11 -1.57 10.29
C ILE A 17 -7.23 -1.20 9.31
N GLY A 18 -7.22 -1.84 8.13
CA GLY A 18 -8.13 -1.56 7.03
C GLY A 18 -7.57 -0.62 5.96
N ASN A 19 -6.55 0.19 6.27
CA ASN A 19 -5.95 1.09 5.29
C ASN A 19 -5.06 0.35 4.29
N TRP A 20 -5.01 0.90 3.07
CA TRP A 20 -4.18 0.41 1.97
C TRP A 20 -2.85 1.14 1.92
N TYR A 21 -1.82 0.38 1.54
CA TYR A 21 -0.45 0.82 1.43
C TYR A 21 0.17 0.25 0.16
N THR A 22 1.12 1.00 -0.41
CA THR A 22 2.04 0.48 -1.40
C THR A 22 3.26 -0.05 -0.67
N LEU A 23 3.57 -1.33 -0.89
CA LEU A 23 4.71 -2.03 -0.30
C LEU A 23 5.68 -2.46 -1.41
N ASP A 24 6.93 -1.98 -1.35
CA ASP A 24 8.04 -2.59 -2.08
C ASP A 24 8.77 -3.56 -1.14
N HIS A 25 8.62 -4.86 -1.41
CA HIS A 25 9.31 -5.91 -0.67
C HIS A 25 10.25 -6.69 -1.59
N ASN A 26 11.56 -6.47 -1.41
CA ASN A 26 12.62 -7.08 -2.21
C ASN A 26 12.52 -6.77 -3.72
N GLY A 27 12.19 -5.53 -4.08
CA GLY A 27 12.05 -5.09 -5.46
C GLY A 27 10.72 -5.50 -6.10
N ARG A 28 9.74 -5.92 -5.29
CA ARG A 28 8.40 -6.28 -5.75
C ARG A 28 7.38 -5.34 -5.12
N LEU A 29 6.84 -4.46 -5.95
CA LEU A 29 5.76 -3.56 -5.59
C LEU A 29 4.43 -4.32 -5.47
N ALA A 30 3.68 -4.06 -4.42
CA ALA A 30 2.34 -4.60 -4.20
C ALA A 30 1.46 -3.62 -3.43
N GLY A 31 0.20 -3.50 -3.84
CA GLY A 31 -0.85 -2.92 -2.99
C GLY A 31 -1.21 -3.92 -1.89
N VAL A 32 -1.12 -3.48 -0.64
CA VAL A 32 -1.41 -4.29 0.54
C VAL A 32 -2.33 -3.57 1.52
N GLN A 33 -3.21 -4.29 2.18
CA GLN A 33 -4.04 -3.78 3.27
C GLN A 33 -3.43 -4.19 4.61
N LEU A 34 -3.39 -3.28 5.60
CA LEU A 34 -3.08 -3.66 6.98
C LEU A 34 -4.27 -4.42 7.56
N ALA A 35 -4.22 -5.74 7.58
CA ALA A 35 -5.37 -6.57 7.99
C ALA A 35 -5.40 -6.85 9.50
N TRP A 36 -4.25 -6.77 10.18
CA TRP A 36 -4.17 -7.07 11.60
C TRP A 36 -2.91 -6.50 12.23
N ARG A 37 -2.98 -6.24 13.54
CA ARG A 37 -1.84 -5.88 14.38
C ARG A 37 -1.92 -6.62 15.70
N SER A 38 -0.79 -7.06 16.24
CA SER A 38 -0.76 -7.69 17.56
C SER A 38 -1.20 -6.71 18.64
N ARG A 39 -1.76 -7.23 19.74
CA ARG A 39 -2.25 -6.41 20.86
C ARG A 39 -1.20 -5.46 21.43
N ARG A 40 0.08 -5.86 21.42
CA ARG A 40 1.22 -5.04 21.88
C ARG A 40 1.81 -4.13 20.79
N GLY A 41 1.24 -4.14 19.59
CA GLY A 41 1.72 -3.36 18.46
C GLY A 41 3.08 -3.79 17.91
N GLN A 42 3.56 -4.98 18.25
CA GLN A 42 4.89 -5.45 17.86
C GLN A 42 4.91 -6.13 16.49
N LEU A 43 3.77 -6.64 16.03
CA LEU A 43 3.61 -7.35 14.75
C LEU A 43 2.47 -6.72 13.95
N PHE A 44 2.69 -6.60 12.64
CA PHE A 44 1.75 -6.07 11.67
C PHE A 44 1.60 -7.10 10.54
N MET A 45 0.37 -7.41 10.16
CA MET A 45 0.08 -8.31 9.05
C MET A 45 -0.54 -7.52 7.90
N PHE A 46 0.18 -7.48 6.79
CA PHE A 46 -0.29 -6.89 5.55
C PHE A 46 -0.72 -7.99 4.59
N VAL A 47 -1.83 -7.82 3.88
CA VAL A 47 -2.36 -8.80 2.93
C VAL A 47 -2.50 -8.15 1.56
N SER A 48 -2.17 -8.90 0.51
CA SER A 48 -2.35 -8.48 -0.88
C SER A 48 -3.47 -9.28 -1.54
N ASN A 49 -4.11 -8.70 -2.55
CA ASN A 49 -5.07 -9.41 -3.40
C ASN A 49 -4.42 -10.56 -4.21
N ALA A 50 -3.09 -10.60 -4.29
CA ALA A 50 -2.31 -11.63 -4.97
C ALA A 50 -2.00 -12.86 -4.08
N LYS A 51 -2.82 -13.13 -3.07
CA LYS A 51 -2.69 -14.25 -2.11
C LYS A 51 -1.37 -14.28 -1.31
N ARG A 52 -0.68 -13.14 -1.18
CA ARG A 52 0.50 -13.01 -0.30
C ARG A 52 0.15 -12.24 0.96
N CYS A 53 0.73 -12.69 2.06
CA CYS A 53 0.66 -12.02 3.36
C CYS A 53 2.08 -11.73 3.86
N TYR A 54 2.27 -10.58 4.49
CA TYR A 54 3.53 -10.13 5.05
C TYR A 54 3.36 -9.88 6.54
N LEU A 55 3.98 -10.70 7.37
CA LEU A 55 4.06 -10.48 8.82
C LEU A 55 5.37 -9.78 9.13
N MET A 56 5.30 -8.55 9.64
CA MET A 56 6.46 -7.70 9.92
C MET A 56 6.47 -7.22 11.36
N GLN A 57 7.66 -7.20 11.96
CA GLN A 57 7.86 -6.52 13.25
C GLN A 57 7.78 -5.00 13.08
N VAL A 58 7.37 -4.28 14.12
CA VAL A 58 7.26 -2.81 14.13
C VAL A 58 8.54 -2.11 13.64
N ASN A 59 9.72 -2.62 14.00
CA ASN A 59 11.00 -2.05 13.53
C ASN A 59 11.16 -2.14 12.02
N ARG A 60 10.68 -3.23 11.41
CA ARG A 60 10.75 -3.38 9.95
C ARG A 60 9.75 -2.50 9.24
N VAL A 61 8.54 -2.36 9.80
CA VAL A 61 7.53 -1.40 9.31
C VAL A 61 8.09 0.03 9.35
N ALA A 62 8.68 0.44 10.47
CA ALA A 62 9.31 1.75 10.61
C ALA A 62 10.49 1.96 9.65
N ALA A 63 11.33 0.93 9.44
CA ALA A 63 12.43 1.01 8.48
C ALA A 63 11.92 1.14 7.03
N TYR A 64 10.79 0.50 6.71
CA TYR A 64 10.17 0.61 5.39
C TYR A 64 9.54 1.98 5.16
N LEU A 65 8.86 2.54 6.17
CA LEU A 65 8.38 3.94 6.13
C LEU A 65 9.55 4.91 5.93
N GLN A 66 10.64 4.76 6.70
CA GLN A 66 11.82 5.60 6.59
C GLN A 66 12.48 5.55 5.21
N ALA A 67 12.46 4.38 4.58
CA ALA A 67 13.06 4.16 3.26
C ALA A 67 12.09 4.44 2.09
N GLY A 68 10.84 4.83 2.36
CA GLY A 68 9.81 5.01 1.33
C GLY A 68 9.35 3.70 0.68
N LEU A 69 9.61 2.55 1.30
CA LEU A 69 9.23 1.21 0.81
C LEU A 69 7.84 0.78 1.30
N LEU A 70 7.28 1.49 2.27
CA LEU A 70 5.90 1.35 2.69
C LEU A 70 5.31 2.75 2.72
N LEU A 71 4.33 3.03 1.89
CA LEU A 71 3.69 4.34 1.77
C LEU A 71 2.18 4.18 1.84
N PRO A 72 1.45 5.11 2.49
CA PRO A 72 0.00 5.18 2.33
C PRO A 72 -0.32 5.18 0.84
N ASN A 73 -1.19 4.27 0.41
CA ASN A 73 -1.71 4.34 -0.93
C ASN A 73 -2.87 5.33 -0.86
N ASP A 74 -2.63 6.59 -1.20
CA ASP A 74 -3.74 7.53 -1.41
C ASP A 74 -4.66 6.90 -2.44
N GLU A 75 -5.88 6.56 -2.03
CA GLU A 75 -6.88 6.10 -2.97
C GLU A 75 -7.03 7.19 -4.03
N GLU A 76 -6.55 6.91 -5.23
CA GLU A 76 -7.16 7.50 -6.40
C GLU A 76 -8.64 7.16 -6.31
N THR A 77 -9.44 8.17 -5.92
CA THR A 77 -10.88 7.99 -5.74
C THR A 77 -11.45 7.21 -6.92
N LEU A 78 -12.38 6.27 -6.66
CA LEU A 78 -12.99 5.36 -7.64
C LEU A 78 -13.29 6.03 -9.00
N THR A 79 -13.67 7.31 -8.99
CA THR A 79 -13.90 8.17 -10.16
C THR A 79 -12.68 8.31 -11.08
N VAL A 80 -11.47 8.50 -10.55
CA VAL A 80 -10.24 8.71 -11.35
C VAL A 80 -9.78 7.40 -12.00
N ARG A 81 -9.90 6.29 -11.28
CA ARG A 81 -9.65 4.97 -11.86
C ARG A 81 -10.69 4.64 -12.94
N ALA A 82 -11.97 4.95 -12.70
CA ALA A 82 -13.02 4.77 -13.69
C ALA A 82 -12.82 5.64 -14.94
N THR A 83 -12.37 6.90 -14.81
CA THR A 83 -12.06 7.76 -15.97
C THR A 83 -10.82 7.28 -16.71
N ARG A 84 -9.77 6.81 -16.02
CA ARG A 84 -8.60 6.23 -16.68
C ARG A 84 -8.96 4.94 -17.45
N ASP A 85 -9.73 4.05 -16.83
CA ASP A 85 -10.18 2.81 -17.48
C ASP A 85 -11.15 3.10 -18.64
N ALA A 86 -11.97 4.14 -18.54
CA ALA A 86 -12.84 4.60 -19.63
C ALA A 86 -12.02 5.20 -20.79
N LEU A 87 -11.04 6.06 -20.50
CA LEU A 87 -10.14 6.64 -21.49
C LEU A 87 -9.31 5.55 -22.19
N ALA A 88 -8.75 4.59 -21.44
CA ALA A 88 -8.02 3.47 -22.01
C ALA A 88 -8.89 2.57 -22.92
N LYS A 89 -10.18 2.42 -22.61
CA LYS A 89 -11.15 1.71 -23.46
C LYS A 89 -11.50 2.49 -24.73
N LEU A 90 -11.52 3.83 -24.67
CA LEU A 90 -11.73 4.72 -25.81
C LEU A 90 -10.50 4.74 -26.72
N ASP A 91 -9.29 4.84 -26.17
CA ASP A 91 -8.04 4.78 -26.94
C ASP A 91 -7.87 3.44 -27.66
N ALA A 92 -8.35 2.34 -27.06
CA ALA A 92 -8.35 1.02 -27.67
C ALA A 92 -9.44 0.81 -28.73
N ASN A 93 -10.46 1.69 -28.80
CA ASN A 93 -11.59 1.59 -29.74
C ASN A 93 -12.06 3.02 -30.15
N PRO A 94 -11.20 3.79 -30.84
CA PRO A 94 -11.45 5.20 -31.13
C PRO A 94 -12.69 5.45 -32.01
N GLU A 95 -13.14 4.45 -32.77
CA GLU A 95 -14.38 4.48 -33.55
C GLU A 95 -15.66 4.63 -32.70
N ARG A 96 -15.61 4.34 -31.39
CA ARG A 96 -16.76 4.47 -30.48
C ARG A 96 -17.11 5.92 -30.13
N LEU A 97 -16.32 6.90 -30.60
CA LEU A 97 -16.56 8.33 -30.43
C LEU A 97 -17.46 8.95 -31.51
N LEU A 98 -17.79 8.21 -32.58
CA LEU A 98 -18.51 8.74 -33.76
C LEU A 98 -19.95 8.24 -33.90
N ALA A 99 -20.55 7.66 -32.85
CA ALA A 99 -21.94 7.22 -32.81
C ALA A 99 -22.81 8.15 -31.95
#